data_AF-A0A484ZG74-F1
#
_entry.id   AF-A0A484ZG74-F1
#
_cell.length_a   1.000
_cell.length_b   1.000
_cell.length_c   1.000
_cell.angle_alpha   90.00
_cell.angle_beta   90.00
_cell.angle_gamma   90.00
#
_symmetry.space_group_name_H-M   'P 1'
#
loop_
_entity.id
_entity.type
_entity.pdbx_description
1 polymer ?
#
loop_
_entity_poly.entity_id
_entity_poly.type
_entity_poly.pdbx_seq_one_letter_code
_entity_poly.pdbx_strand_id
1 'polypeptide(L)'
;MLVLPPFLDALRIKRQTQLASLSDTTIAFSPQDGIALALSDFVSDSLLQHPDWWEELHTNVPSVGDAIHYAEWLHNALADITDEAALMRVLRDFRRRMMVRISWPKA
;
A
#
# COMPACT_ATOMS: atom_id res chain seq x y z
N MET A 1 -1.83 -20.86 10.10
CA MET A 1 -2.03 -19.45 10.46
C MET A 1 -0.80 -19.00 11.23
N LEU A 2 -0.06 -18.01 10.74
CA LEU A 2 1.20 -17.58 11.36
C LEU A 2 0.87 -16.84 12.66
N VAL A 3 1.35 -17.34 13.80
CA VAL A 3 1.08 -16.74 15.11
C VAL A 3 2.10 -15.63 15.34
N LEU A 4 1.65 -14.39 15.51
CA LEU A 4 2.52 -13.25 15.79
C LEU A 4 2.93 -13.22 17.27
N PRO A 5 4.20 -12.93 17.60
CA PRO A 5 4.63 -12.61 18.96
C PRO A 5 3.82 -11.44 19.56
N PRO A 6 3.68 -11.34 20.90
CA PRO A 6 2.79 -10.37 21.53
C PRO A 6 3.00 -8.91 21.10
N PHE A 7 4.24 -8.47 20.94
CA PHE A 7 4.54 -7.11 20.49
C PHE A 7 4.13 -6.86 19.03
N LEU A 8 4.31 -7.85 18.15
CA LEU A 8 3.87 -7.75 16.75
C LEU A 8 2.35 -7.81 16.63
N ASP A 9 1.68 -8.57 17.49
CA ASP A 9 0.22 -8.59 17.52
C ASP A 9 -0.38 -7.27 18.03
N ALA A 10 0.20 -6.68 19.07
CA ALA A 10 -0.19 -5.34 19.53
C ALA A 10 0.05 -4.28 18.44
N LEU A 11 1.17 -4.37 17.72
CA LEU A 11 1.49 -3.47 16.61
C LEU A 11 0.51 -3.65 15.44
N ARG A 12 0.16 -4.89 15.10
CA ARG A 12 -0.89 -5.22 14.11
C ARG A 12 -2.19 -4.51 14.45
N ILE A 13 -2.69 -4.71 15.67
CA ILE A 13 -3.96 -4.13 16.14
C ILE A 13 -3.90 -2.60 16.03
N LYS A 14 -2.83 -1.99 16.55
CA LYS A 14 -2.62 -0.54 16.46
C LYS A 14 -2.73 -0.03 15.02
N ARG A 15 -2.02 -0.66 14.08
CA ARG A 15 -1.97 -0.25 12.67
C ARG A 15 -3.31 -0.43 11.95
N GLN A 16 -4.00 -1.54 12.21
CA GLN A 16 -5.34 -1.79 11.67
C GLN A 16 -6.34 -0.75 12.16
N THR A 17 -6.33 -0.42 13.45
CA THR A 17 -7.20 0.63 14.01
C THR A 17 -6.90 1.99 13.41
N GLN A 18 -5.62 2.36 13.25
CA GLN A 18 -5.24 3.63 12.64
C GLN A 18 -5.72 3.72 11.18
N LEU A 19 -5.48 2.68 10.38
CA LEU A 19 -5.89 2.69 8.98
C LEU A 19 -7.42 2.71 8.83
N ALA A 20 -8.14 1.93 9.65
CA ALA A 20 -9.60 1.95 9.70
C ALA A 20 -10.16 3.34 10.05
N SER A 21 -9.50 4.09 10.93
CA SER A 21 -9.96 5.44 11.32
C SER A 21 -9.79 6.50 10.23
N LEU A 22 -8.93 6.24 9.24
CA LEU A 22 -8.65 7.15 8.12
C LEU A 22 -9.45 6.80 6.86
N SER A 23 -10.22 5.72 6.90
CA SER A 23 -10.94 5.21 5.74
C SER A 23 -12.41 5.58 5.83
N ASP A 24 -12.97 6.09 4.73
CA ASP A 24 -14.39 6.44 4.65
C ASP A 24 -15.31 5.20 4.60
N THR A 25 -14.73 4.02 4.37
CA THR A 25 -15.43 2.74 4.29
C THR A 25 -14.95 1.76 5.36
N THR A 26 -15.83 0.88 5.81
CA THR A 26 -15.49 -0.22 6.71
C THR A 26 -14.46 -1.15 6.05
N ILE A 27 -13.26 -1.21 6.63
CA ILE A 27 -12.21 -2.14 6.17
C ILE A 27 -12.42 -3.52 6.81
N ALA A 28 -12.44 -4.55 5.98
CA ALA A 28 -12.21 -5.92 6.39
C ALA A 28 -10.72 -6.26 6.27
N PHE A 29 -10.13 -6.80 7.34
CA PHE A 29 -8.74 -7.21 7.35
C PHE A 29 -8.64 -8.74 7.33
N SER A 30 -7.98 -9.29 6.32
CA SER A 30 -7.55 -10.68 6.33
C SER A 30 -6.38 -10.88 7.32
N PRO A 31 -6.11 -12.13 7.75
CA PRO A 31 -4.92 -12.44 8.53
C PRO A 31 -3.62 -12.02 7.84
N GLN A 32 -3.54 -12.16 6.52
CA GLN A 32 -2.38 -11.80 5.71
C GLN A 32 -2.15 -10.29 5.74
N ASP A 33 -3.21 -9.48 5.65
CA ASP A 33 -3.06 -8.02 5.66
C ASP A 33 -2.60 -7.55 7.05
N GLY A 34 -3.14 -8.15 8.10
CA GLY A 34 -2.68 -7.90 9.47
C GLY A 34 -1.20 -8.21 9.63
N ILE A 35 -0.71 -9.31 9.05
CA ILE A 35 0.72 -9.66 9.08
C ILE A 35 1.54 -8.64 8.27
N ALA A 36 1.10 -8.25 7.08
CA ALA A 36 1.80 -7.26 6.24
C ALA A 36 1.97 -5.92 6.97
N LEU A 37 0.88 -5.45 7.59
CA LEU A 37 0.88 -4.25 8.42
C LEU A 37 1.80 -4.43 9.63
N ALA A 38 1.80 -5.58 10.31
CA ALA A 38 2.66 -5.79 11.48
C ALA A 38 4.15 -5.81 11.14
N LEU A 39 4.52 -6.42 10.02
CA LEU A 39 5.92 -6.70 9.68
C LEU A 39 6.62 -5.58 8.90
N SER A 40 5.88 -4.64 8.31
CA SER A 40 6.45 -3.57 7.48
C SER A 40 5.96 -2.20 7.89
N ASP A 41 6.84 -1.44 8.56
CA ASP A 41 6.64 -0.03 8.87
C ASP A 41 6.41 0.77 7.59
N PHE A 42 7.19 0.47 6.54
CA PHE A 42 7.07 1.13 5.25
C PHE A 42 5.67 0.97 4.63
N VAL A 43 5.11 -0.26 4.62
CA VAL A 43 3.77 -0.52 4.09
C VAL A 43 2.73 0.20 4.92
N SER A 44 2.83 0.10 6.24
CA SER A 44 1.90 0.70 7.19
C SER A 44 1.86 2.22 7.06
N ASP A 45 3.03 2.86 7.11
CA ASP A 45 3.13 4.32 7.02
C ASP A 45 2.69 4.83 5.64
N SER A 46 2.94 4.05 4.57
CA SER A 46 2.49 4.40 3.23
C SER A 46 0.97 4.32 3.10
N LEU A 47 0.33 3.30 3.68
CA LEU A 47 -1.14 3.17 3.69
C LEU A 47 -1.81 4.20 4.61
N LEU A 48 -1.16 4.64 5.69
CA LEU A 48 -1.66 5.76 6.49
C LEU A 48 -1.58 7.09 5.74
N GLN A 49 -0.57 7.27 4.87
CA GLN A 49 -0.44 8.45 4.01
C GLN A 49 -1.41 8.41 2.81
N HIS A 50 -1.71 7.22 2.31
CA HIS A 50 -2.59 6.98 1.16
C HIS A 50 -3.58 5.83 1.47
N PRO A 51 -4.64 6.10 2.27
CA PRO A 51 -5.61 5.07 2.64
C PRO A 51 -6.34 4.47 1.44
N ASP A 52 -6.48 5.24 0.35
CA ASP A 52 -7.08 4.84 -0.92
C ASP A 52 -6.36 3.64 -1.58
N TRP A 53 -5.06 3.46 -1.33
CA TRP A 53 -4.32 2.31 -1.87
C TRP A 53 -4.75 0.98 -1.27
N TRP A 54 -5.42 1.00 -0.11
CA TRP A 54 -5.93 -0.23 0.50
C TRP A 54 -6.87 -1.00 -0.44
N GLU A 55 -7.86 -0.31 -1.00
CA GLU A 55 -8.85 -0.92 -1.87
C GLU A 55 -8.22 -1.47 -3.16
N GLU A 56 -7.25 -0.74 -3.70
CA GLU A 56 -6.52 -1.16 -4.89
C GLU A 56 -5.75 -2.47 -4.66
N LEU A 57 -5.08 -2.62 -3.51
CA LEU A 57 -4.28 -3.83 -3.22
C LEU A 57 -5.15 -5.10 -3.16
N HIS A 58 -6.45 -4.95 -2.87
CA HIS A 58 -7.41 -6.06 -2.82
C HIS A 58 -8.13 -6.26 -4.16
N THR A 59 -8.38 -5.18 -4.90
CA THR A 59 -9.06 -5.23 -6.21
C THR A 59 -8.12 -5.68 -7.32
N ASN A 60 -6.86 -5.25 -7.26
CA ASN A 60 -5.81 -5.56 -8.21
C ASN A 60 -4.58 -6.07 -7.48
N VAL A 61 -4.70 -7.30 -6.97
CA VAL A 61 -3.69 -7.98 -6.16
C VAL A 61 -2.33 -7.96 -6.87
N PRO A 62 -1.29 -7.35 -6.26
CA PRO A 62 0.01 -7.21 -6.88
C PRO A 62 0.63 -8.55 -7.29
N SER A 63 1.18 -8.58 -8.50
CA SER A 63 1.93 -9.72 -9.02
C SER A 63 3.31 -9.30 -9.50
N VAL A 64 4.25 -10.25 -9.50
CA VAL A 64 5.60 -10.03 -10.06
C VAL A 64 5.53 -9.73 -11.56
N GLY A 65 4.50 -10.26 -12.24
CA GLY A 65 4.24 -9.97 -13.65
C GLY A 65 3.94 -8.50 -13.94
N ASP A 66 3.50 -7.73 -12.94
CA ASP A 66 3.10 -6.33 -13.11
C ASP A 66 4.26 -5.42 -13.52
N ALA A 67 5.50 -5.83 -13.23
CA ALA A 67 6.69 -5.01 -13.49
C ALA A 67 6.84 -4.61 -14.97
N ILE A 68 6.31 -5.41 -15.91
CA ILE A 68 6.33 -5.09 -17.34
C ILE A 68 5.44 -3.88 -17.68
N HIS A 69 4.42 -3.59 -16.86
CA HIS A 69 3.46 -2.51 -17.06
C HIS A 69 3.85 -1.20 -16.39
N TYR A 70 4.90 -1.19 -15.56
CA TYR A 70 5.26 0.00 -14.78
C TYR A 70 5.58 1.21 -15.64
N ALA A 71 6.23 1.02 -16.80
CA ALA A 71 6.51 2.11 -17.72
C ALA A 71 5.23 2.74 -18.29
N GLU A 72 4.25 1.91 -18.65
CA GLU A 72 2.95 2.35 -19.17
C GLU A 72 2.14 3.08 -18.09
N TRP A 73 2.07 2.52 -16.88
CA TRP A 73 1.35 3.16 -15.77
C TRP A 73 1.95 4.49 -15.37
N LEU A 74 3.29 4.59 -15.36
CA LEU A 74 3.97 5.84 -15.08
C LEU A 74 3.72 6.86 -16.19
N HIS A 75 3.77 6.44 -17.46
CA HIS A 75 3.46 7.31 -18.58
C HIS A 75 2.06 7.91 -18.45
N ASN A 76 1.06 7.07 -18.15
CA ASN A 76 -0.32 7.52 -17.95
C ASN A 76 -0.46 8.49 -16.76
N ALA A 77 0.25 8.23 -15.65
CA ALA A 77 0.24 9.11 -14.48
C ALA A 77 0.87 10.49 -14.74
N LEU A 78 1.73 10.61 -15.76
CA LEU A 78 2.44 11.83 -16.12
C LEU A 78 1.78 12.61 -17.28
N ALA A 79 0.72 12.08 -17.89
CA ALA A 79 0.17 12.60 -19.15
C ALA A 79 -0.25 14.08 -19.09
N ASP A 80 -0.81 14.53 -17.97
CA ASP A 80 -1.35 15.88 -17.79
C ASP A 80 -0.43 16.82 -16.98
N ILE A 81 0.79 16.37 -16.65
CA ILE A 81 1.71 17.13 -15.80
C ILE A 81 2.48 18.15 -16.63
N THR A 82 2.38 19.43 -16.24
CA THR A 82 2.97 20.55 -16.99
C THR A 82 4.04 21.33 -16.22
N ASP A 83 4.27 21.00 -14.94
CA ASP A 83 5.28 21.65 -14.10
C ASP A 83 6.16 20.64 -13.34
N GLU A 84 7.36 21.08 -12.99
CA GLU A 84 8.38 20.24 -12.34
C GLU A 84 8.00 19.82 -10.92
N ALA A 85 7.29 20.66 -10.16
CA ALA A 85 6.92 20.33 -8.79
C ALA A 85 5.89 19.20 -8.75
N ALA A 86 4.91 19.24 -9.65
CA ALA A 86 3.93 18.19 -9.86
C ALA A 86 4.60 16.90 -10.37
N LEU A 87 5.53 17.00 -11.33
CA LEU A 87 6.32 15.85 -11.82
C LEU A 87 7.03 15.14 -10.66
N MET A 88 7.77 15.89 -9.85
CA MET A 88 8.52 15.32 -8.72
C MET A 88 7.61 14.74 -7.64
N ARG A 89 6.38 15.24 -7.49
CA ARG A 89 5.38 14.64 -6.60
C ARG A 89 4.90 13.30 -7.15
N VAL A 90 4.45 13.26 -8.41
CA VAL A 90 3.95 12.04 -9.05
C VAL A 90 5.01 10.95 -9.08
N LEU A 91 6.27 11.28 -9.38
CA LEU A 91 7.36 10.30 -9.37
C LEU A 91 7.58 9.67 -7.97
N ARG A 92 7.51 10.48 -6.91
CA ARG A 92 7.67 9.98 -5.53
C ARG A 92 6.51 9.10 -5.11
N ASP A 93 5.28 9.53 -5.42
CA ASP A 93 4.06 8.80 -5.07
C ASP A 93 3.99 7.47 -5.86
N PHE A 94 4.30 7.50 -7.16
CA PHE A 94 4.37 6.30 -8.00
C PHE A 94 5.39 5.30 -7.47
N ARG A 95 6.62 5.74 -7.17
CA ARG A 95 7.67 4.88 -6.62
C ARG A 95 7.22 4.24 -5.30
N ARG A 96 6.65 5.03 -4.39
CA ARG A 96 6.16 4.54 -3.10
C ARG A 96 5.07 3.49 -3.31
N ARG A 97 4.08 3.77 -4.16
CA ARG A 97 2.98 2.85 -4.48
C ARG A 97 3.51 1.52 -5.03
N MET A 98 4.46 1.54 -5.96
CA MET A 98 5.05 0.31 -6.51
C MET A 98 5.82 -0.48 -5.45
N MET A 99 6.58 0.18 -4.58
CA MET A 99 7.25 -0.50 -3.46
C MET A 99 6.26 -1.15 -2.49
N VAL A 100 5.12 -0.50 -2.22
CA VAL A 100 4.04 -1.10 -1.41
C VAL A 100 3.49 -2.33 -2.11
N ARG A 101 3.16 -2.23 -3.41
CA ARG A 101 2.69 -3.37 -4.23
C ARG A 101 3.67 -4.55 -4.19
N ILE A 102 4.97 -4.30 -4.35
CA ILE A 102 6.02 -5.34 -4.28
C ILE A 102 6.13 -5.97 -2.88
N SER A 103 5.93 -5.17 -1.83
CA SER A 103 6.00 -5.61 -0.43
C SER A 103 4.72 -6.26 0.07
N TRP A 104 3.63 -6.18 -0.70
CA TRP A 104 2.33 -6.72 -0.32
C TRP A 104 2.34 -8.25 -0.44
N PRO A 105 1.82 -8.98 0.56
CA PRO A 105 1.75 -10.43 0.47
C PRO A 105 0.86 -10.83 -0.71
N LYS A 106 1.29 -11.87 -1.44
CA LYS A 106 0.41 -12.56 -2.37
C LYS A 106 -0.64 -13.30 -1.54
N ALA A 107 -1.92 -13.08 -1.85
CA ALA A 107 -3.02 -13.85 -1.31
C ALA A 107 -2.92 -15.33 -1.73
#